data_AF-A0AAJ5ZZ01-F1
#
_entry.id   AF-A0AAJ5ZZ01-F1
#
_cell.length_a   1.000
_cell.length_b   1.000
_cell.length_c   1.000
_cell.angle_alpha   90.00
_cell.angle_beta   90.00
_cell.angle_gamma   90.00
#
_symmetry.space_group_name_H-M   'P 1'
#
loop_
_entity.id
_entity.type
_entity.pdbx_description
1 polymer ?
#
loop_
_entity_poly.entity_id
_entity_poly.type
_entity_poly.pdbx_seq_one_letter_code
_entity_poly.pdbx_strand_id
1 'polypeptide(L)'
;MVSKVFEGTNVEIPAVLANRDRRVATQAQLLREHPSLVVVACKLNIPGPVKNSAAIQAFFTAGLARLEDQWLACGQPFEIATSWEDAPTGPERFYLLYSAGVTVKEGTVHFEERQAANRLFDLDVLITNGGESHSLSRGDFDLPVRTCLICGSPAKECGRSRRHSVEELQARVTKLIDEATAANQRETVAEQLADQAVKAMLNEVVTWPKPGLVDPVEHRARECKIFCVN
;
A
#
# COMPACT_ATOMS: atom_id res chain seq x y z
N MET A 1 -0.50 13.68 -17.38
CA MET A 1 -1.08 14.40 -16.23
C MET A 1 0.07 14.97 -15.43
N VAL A 2 0.07 16.28 -15.14
CA VAL A 2 1.03 16.84 -14.18
C VAL A 2 0.66 16.26 -12.82
N SER A 3 1.58 15.53 -12.19
CA SER A 3 1.29 14.84 -10.95
C SER A 3 1.11 15.83 -9.81
N LYS A 4 -0.09 15.85 -9.23
CA LYS A 4 -0.55 16.79 -8.21
C LYS A 4 -0.16 16.35 -6.79
N VAL A 5 0.94 15.61 -6.64
CA VAL A 5 1.37 14.98 -5.38
C VAL A 5 1.55 16.01 -4.26
N PHE A 6 2.04 17.20 -4.57
CA PHE A 6 2.26 18.26 -3.59
C PHE A 6 1.25 19.42 -3.70
N GLU A 7 0.06 19.17 -4.23
CA GLU A 7 -1.07 20.11 -4.14
C GLU A 7 -1.81 19.90 -2.80
N GLY A 8 -1.53 20.74 -1.81
CA GLY A 8 -2.14 20.61 -0.48
C GLY A 8 -1.76 21.75 0.47
N THR A 9 -2.16 21.63 1.73
CA THR A 9 -1.90 22.64 2.75
C THR A 9 -0.47 22.53 3.26
N ASN A 10 0.21 23.67 3.38
CA ASN A 10 1.51 23.75 4.04
C ASN A 10 1.35 23.49 5.54
N VAL A 11 2.18 22.61 6.06
CA VAL A 11 2.19 22.25 7.48
C VAL A 11 3.33 22.94 8.19
N GLU A 12 2.97 23.73 9.19
CA GLU A 12 3.95 24.39 10.07
C GLU A 12 4.55 23.41 11.08
N ILE A 13 5.78 23.71 11.53
CA ILE A 13 6.53 22.87 12.48
C ILE A 13 5.72 22.51 13.75
N PRO A 14 4.99 23.44 14.39
CA PRO A 14 4.21 23.11 15.59
C PRO A 14 3.14 22.02 15.34
N ALA A 15 2.51 22.02 14.17
CA ALA A 15 1.52 20.99 13.82
C ALA A 15 2.17 19.62 13.66
N VAL A 16 3.38 19.57 13.08
CA VAL A 16 4.17 18.32 12.97
C VAL A 16 4.54 17.79 14.36
N LEU A 17 4.96 18.66 15.27
CA LEU A 17 5.30 18.27 16.65
C LEU A 17 4.08 17.78 17.42
N ALA A 18 2.96 18.50 17.36
CA ALA A 18 1.71 18.10 18.01
C ALA A 18 1.19 16.75 17.48
N ASN A 19 1.31 16.49 16.18
CA ASN A 19 0.96 15.19 15.61
C ASN A 19 1.91 14.08 16.08
N ARG A 20 3.22 14.35 16.21
CA ARG A 20 4.16 13.39 16.78
C ARG A 20 3.77 13.01 18.21
N ASP A 21 3.45 13.99 19.04
CA ASP A 21 3.05 13.74 20.44
C ASP A 21 1.74 12.95 20.50
N ARG A 22 0.76 13.32 19.66
CA ARG A 22 -0.49 12.56 19.52
C ARG A 22 -0.23 11.12 19.10
N ARG A 23 0.65 10.89 18.12
CA ARG A 23 1.02 9.55 17.66
C ARG A 23 1.64 8.71 18.77
N VAL A 24 2.59 9.28 19.53
CA VAL A 24 3.22 8.58 20.66
C VAL A 24 2.18 8.23 21.72
N ALA A 25 1.27 9.16 22.04
CA ALA A 25 0.19 8.91 22.99
C ALA A 25 -0.75 7.78 22.52
N THR A 26 -1.14 7.78 21.24
CA THR A 26 -1.97 6.73 20.64
C THR A 26 -1.26 5.38 20.64
N GLN A 27 0.01 5.30 20.27
CA GLN A 27 0.79 4.06 20.33
C GLN A 27 0.87 3.52 21.76
N ALA A 28 1.14 4.38 22.74
CA ALA A 28 1.19 3.99 24.15
C ALA A 28 -0.18 3.56 24.69
N GLN A 29 -1.27 4.20 24.24
CA GLN A 29 -2.62 3.78 24.58
C GLN A 29 -2.93 2.38 24.04
N LEU A 30 -2.71 2.15 22.74
CA LEU A 30 -2.99 0.86 22.09
C LEU A 30 -2.19 -0.29 22.73
N LEU A 31 -0.92 -0.07 23.06
CA LEU A 31 -0.10 -1.08 23.76
C LEU A 31 -0.57 -1.35 25.19
N ARG A 32 -1.12 -0.35 25.89
CA ARG A 32 -1.68 -0.55 27.25
C ARG A 32 -3.00 -1.31 27.22
N GLU A 33 -3.84 -1.02 26.23
CA GLU A 33 -5.14 -1.70 26.05
C GLU A 33 -4.97 -3.12 25.49
N HIS A 34 -3.93 -3.35 24.69
CA HIS A 34 -3.65 -4.62 24.02
C HIS A 34 -2.20 -5.10 24.21
N PRO A 35 -1.76 -5.40 25.46
CA PRO A 35 -0.35 -5.70 25.75
C PRO A 35 0.16 -7.01 25.13
N SER A 36 -0.73 -7.90 24.69
CA SER A 36 -0.38 -9.15 24.00
C SER A 36 -0.35 -9.03 22.47
N LEU A 37 -0.80 -7.90 21.91
CA LEU A 37 -0.87 -7.68 20.47
C LEU A 37 0.27 -6.79 19.99
N VAL A 38 0.55 -6.87 18.69
CA VAL A 38 1.55 -6.02 18.03
C VAL A 38 0.85 -4.81 17.45
N VAL A 39 1.34 -3.61 17.77
CA VAL A 39 0.85 -2.36 17.17
C VAL A 39 1.72 -2.04 15.96
N VAL A 40 1.11 -1.86 14.79
CA VAL A 40 1.81 -1.36 13.60
C VAL A 40 1.30 0.03 13.29
N ALA A 41 2.19 1.03 13.35
CA ALA A 41 1.90 2.39 12.97
C ALA A 41 2.46 2.65 11.57
N CYS A 42 1.57 2.99 10.65
CA CYS A 42 1.87 3.24 9.25
C CYS A 42 1.73 4.73 8.94
N LYS A 43 2.72 5.31 8.29
CA LYS A 43 2.66 6.66 7.71
C LYS A 43 3.53 6.75 6.46
N LEU A 44 3.56 7.91 5.81
CA LEU A 44 4.46 8.19 4.69
C LEU A 44 5.58 9.16 5.07
N ASN A 45 6.80 8.85 4.65
CA ASN A 45 7.96 9.73 4.72
C ASN A 45 7.97 10.73 3.54
N ILE A 46 7.02 11.67 3.55
CA ILE A 46 6.88 12.70 2.51
C ILE A 46 7.73 13.95 2.83
N PRO A 47 8.64 14.37 1.92
CA PRO A 47 9.49 15.55 2.10
C PRO A 47 8.72 16.85 1.84
N GLY A 48 9.15 17.92 2.52
CA GLY A 48 8.60 19.26 2.33
C GLY A 48 7.36 19.59 3.19
N PRO A 49 6.78 20.78 2.96
CA PRO A 49 5.70 21.34 3.79
C PRO A 49 4.33 20.75 3.46
N VAL A 50 4.09 20.32 2.23
CA VAL A 50 2.85 19.62 1.84
C VAL A 50 3.04 18.14 2.07
N LYS A 51 2.32 17.60 3.05
CA LYS A 51 2.42 16.19 3.47
C LYS A 51 1.18 15.37 3.13
N ASN A 52 0.11 16.03 2.73
CA ASN A 52 -1.14 15.40 2.36
C ASN A 52 -1.73 16.04 1.10
N SER A 53 -2.28 15.19 0.24
CA SER A 53 -2.96 15.54 -1.01
C SER A 53 -3.78 14.32 -1.46
N ALA A 54 -4.70 14.51 -2.40
CA ALA A 54 -5.49 13.38 -2.92
C ALA A 54 -4.61 12.27 -3.52
N ALA A 55 -3.50 12.62 -4.18
CA ALA A 55 -2.57 11.63 -4.73
C ALA A 55 -1.79 10.87 -3.63
N ILE A 56 -1.40 11.57 -2.56
CA ILE A 56 -0.74 10.95 -1.40
C ILE A 56 -1.70 10.00 -0.68
N GLN A 57 -2.97 10.41 -0.46
CA GLN A 57 -4.00 9.55 0.14
C GLN A 57 -4.26 8.31 -0.71
N ALA A 58 -4.46 8.47 -2.02
CA ALA A 58 -4.70 7.35 -2.92
C ALA A 58 -3.52 6.35 -2.93
N PHE A 59 -2.28 6.86 -2.95
CA PHE A 59 -1.09 6.03 -2.84
C PHE A 59 -1.00 5.30 -1.48
N PHE A 60 -1.29 6.00 -0.39
CA PHE A 60 -1.29 5.43 0.95
C PHE A 60 -2.31 4.29 1.07
N THR A 61 -3.56 4.54 0.70
CA THR A 61 -4.64 3.55 0.78
C THR A 61 -4.38 2.34 -0.09
N ALA A 62 -3.93 2.54 -1.34
CA ALA A 62 -3.57 1.42 -2.21
C ALA A 62 -2.38 0.62 -1.69
N GLY A 63 -1.38 1.28 -1.10
CA GLY A 63 -0.25 0.59 -0.49
C GLY A 63 -0.64 -0.21 0.75
N LEU A 64 -1.50 0.34 1.60
CA LEU A 64 -2.03 -0.36 2.77
C LEU A 64 -2.90 -1.55 2.40
N ALA A 65 -3.76 -1.44 1.38
CA ALA A 65 -4.53 -2.59 0.88
C ALA A 65 -3.61 -3.77 0.49
N ARG A 66 -2.49 -3.49 -0.19
CA ARG A 66 -1.51 -4.54 -0.54
C ARG A 66 -0.78 -5.12 0.68
N LEU A 67 -0.53 -4.30 1.71
CA LEU A 67 0.05 -4.77 2.97
C LEU A 67 -0.94 -5.66 3.73
N GLU A 68 -2.20 -5.26 3.77
CA GLU A 68 -3.33 -5.99 4.34
C GLU A 68 -3.51 -7.35 3.63
N ASP A 69 -3.53 -7.37 2.29
CA ASP A 69 -3.59 -8.60 1.48
C ASP A 69 -2.40 -9.53 1.77
N GLN A 70 -1.20 -8.96 1.92
CA GLN A 70 -0.01 -9.74 2.28
C GLN A 70 -0.17 -10.39 3.66
N TRP A 71 -0.64 -9.64 4.66
CA TRP A 71 -0.89 -10.19 6.00
C TRP A 71 -1.93 -11.31 5.95
N LEU A 72 -3.05 -11.13 5.24
CA LEU A 72 -4.07 -12.17 5.07
C LEU A 72 -3.51 -13.42 4.38
N ALA A 73 -2.75 -13.25 3.30
CA ALA A 73 -2.13 -14.36 2.57
C ALA A 73 -1.13 -15.14 3.43
N CYS A 74 -0.46 -14.47 4.38
CA CYS A 74 0.44 -15.09 5.34
C CYS A 74 -0.26 -15.61 6.61
N GLY A 75 -1.60 -15.55 6.69
CA GLY A 75 -2.34 -16.00 7.87
C GLY A 75 -2.14 -15.12 9.11
N GLN A 76 -1.85 -13.83 8.91
CA GLN A 76 -1.66 -12.84 9.97
C GLN A 76 -2.92 -11.98 10.07
N PRO A 77 -3.91 -12.34 10.91
CA PRO A 77 -5.10 -11.52 11.09
C PRO A 77 -4.72 -10.19 11.76
N PHE A 78 -5.46 -9.15 11.40
CA PHE A 78 -5.26 -7.79 11.88
C PHE A 78 -6.59 -7.08 12.10
N GLU A 79 -6.56 -6.01 12.88
CA GLU A 79 -7.65 -5.06 13.07
C GLU A 79 -7.14 -3.63 12.81
N ILE A 80 -7.95 -2.80 12.18
CA ILE A 80 -7.67 -1.35 12.06
C ILE A 80 -8.10 -0.68 13.37
N ALA A 81 -7.13 -0.26 14.19
CA ALA A 81 -7.40 0.37 15.47
C ALA A 81 -7.82 1.84 15.32
N THR A 82 -7.11 2.60 14.47
CA THR A 82 -7.48 4.00 14.15
C THR A 82 -6.82 4.46 12.85
N SER A 83 -7.42 5.46 12.20
CA SER A 83 -6.95 6.02 10.93
C SER A 83 -7.10 7.54 10.91
N TRP A 84 -6.07 8.25 10.44
CA TRP A 84 -5.99 9.71 10.34
C TRP A 84 -5.63 10.13 8.90
N GLU A 85 -6.40 9.68 7.93
CA GLU A 85 -6.11 9.87 6.49
C GLU A 85 -6.14 11.34 6.04
N ASP A 86 -6.98 12.15 6.66
CA ASP A 86 -7.16 13.57 6.31
C ASP A 86 -6.26 14.52 7.11
N ALA A 87 -5.36 13.99 7.95
CA ALA A 87 -4.48 14.84 8.73
C ALA A 87 -3.56 15.66 7.82
N PRO A 88 -3.46 17.00 7.99
CA PRO A 88 -2.60 17.84 7.16
C PRO A 88 -1.13 17.39 7.18
N THR A 89 -0.70 16.82 8.32
CA THR A 89 0.64 16.26 8.55
C THR A 89 0.96 15.00 7.74
N GLY A 90 0.02 14.52 6.95
CA GLY A 90 0.11 13.29 6.16
C GLY A 90 -0.78 12.18 6.73
N PRO A 91 -1.19 11.22 5.90
CA PRO A 91 -2.05 10.13 6.32
C PRO A 91 -1.31 9.17 7.24
N GLU A 92 -2.00 8.70 8.28
CA GLU A 92 -1.48 7.69 9.22
C GLU A 92 -2.56 6.65 9.51
N ARG A 93 -2.16 5.40 9.71
CA ARG A 93 -3.07 4.31 10.12
C ARG A 93 -2.38 3.40 11.13
N PHE A 94 -3.14 2.92 12.10
CA PHE A 94 -2.66 2.05 13.17
C PHE A 94 -3.42 0.73 13.14
N TYR A 95 -2.67 -0.35 13.28
CA TYR A 95 -3.19 -1.70 13.26
C TYR A 95 -2.83 -2.45 14.54
N LEU A 96 -3.69 -3.40 14.91
CA LEU A 96 -3.40 -4.44 15.89
C LEU A 96 -3.25 -5.76 15.15
N LEU A 97 -2.13 -6.44 15.35
CA LEU A 97 -1.88 -7.76 14.77
C LEU A 97 -1.84 -8.82 15.86
N TYR A 98 -2.48 -9.96 15.59
CA TYR A 98 -2.52 -11.13 16.48
C TYR A 98 -1.38 -12.11 16.18
N SER A 99 -0.25 -11.60 15.70
CA SER A 99 0.93 -12.36 15.29
C SER A 99 2.15 -11.93 16.11
N ALA A 100 3.20 -12.75 16.14
CA ALA A 100 4.43 -12.40 16.84
C ALA A 100 5.12 -11.18 16.22
N GLY A 101 5.67 -10.29 17.04
CA GLY A 101 6.30 -9.05 16.59
C GLY A 101 7.43 -9.26 15.58
N VAL A 102 8.22 -10.33 15.73
CA VAL A 102 9.27 -10.74 14.78
C VAL A 102 8.68 -11.00 13.40
N THR A 103 7.66 -11.85 13.29
CA THR A 103 7.00 -12.19 12.03
C THR A 103 6.33 -10.98 11.40
N VAL A 104 5.70 -10.13 12.20
CA VAL A 104 5.13 -8.86 11.73
C VAL A 104 6.23 -7.96 11.16
N LYS A 105 7.36 -7.84 11.86
CA LYS A 105 8.48 -7.01 11.42
C LYS A 105 9.06 -7.50 10.10
N GLU A 106 9.32 -8.80 9.97
CA GLU A 106 9.77 -9.41 8.72
C GLU A 106 8.80 -9.13 7.57
N GLY A 107 7.49 -9.26 7.80
CA GLY A 107 6.45 -8.93 6.83
C GLY A 107 6.48 -7.46 6.39
N THR A 108 6.64 -6.52 7.33
CA THR A 108 6.76 -5.09 7.00
C THR A 108 8.02 -4.78 6.19
N VAL A 109 9.14 -5.43 6.50
CA VAL A 109 10.40 -5.28 5.75
C VAL A 109 10.25 -5.84 4.34
N HIS A 110 9.66 -7.02 4.20
CA HIS A 110 9.37 -7.63 2.91
C HIS A 110 8.52 -6.70 2.03
N PHE A 111 7.47 -6.09 2.62
CA PHE A 111 6.65 -5.12 1.92
C PHE A 111 7.44 -3.89 1.45
N GLU A 112 8.28 -3.30 2.33
CA GLU A 112 9.12 -2.13 2.00
C GLU A 112 10.08 -2.40 0.83
N GLU A 113 10.58 -3.63 0.70
CA GLU A 113 11.59 -4.01 -0.29
C GLU A 113 10.99 -4.50 -1.61
N ARG A 114 9.71 -4.88 -1.62
CA ARG A 114 9.01 -5.41 -2.81
C ARG A 114 8.89 -4.41 -3.96
N GLN A 115 8.71 -3.12 -3.65
CA GLN A 115 8.61 -2.06 -4.66
C GLN A 115 9.39 -0.82 -4.23
N ALA A 116 10.02 -0.14 -5.18
CA ALA A 116 10.79 1.08 -4.89
C ALA A 116 9.94 2.16 -4.19
N ALA A 117 8.66 2.27 -4.54
CA ALA A 117 7.73 3.21 -3.93
C ALA A 117 7.33 2.82 -2.49
N ASN A 118 7.37 1.53 -2.13
CA ASN A 118 7.02 1.07 -0.79
C ASN A 118 8.00 1.58 0.28
N ARG A 119 9.20 2.00 -0.13
CA ARG A 119 10.18 2.67 0.73
C ARG A 119 9.73 4.03 1.28
N LEU A 120 8.65 4.59 0.72
CA LEU A 120 8.01 5.79 1.25
C LEU A 120 7.18 5.48 2.51
N PHE A 121 6.77 4.23 2.71
CA PHE A 121 6.09 3.83 3.93
C PHE A 121 7.07 3.77 5.09
N ASP A 122 6.64 4.33 6.23
CA ASP A 122 7.29 4.17 7.51
C ASP A 122 6.39 3.24 8.34
N LEU A 123 6.83 1.98 8.48
CA LEU A 123 6.12 0.93 9.19
C LEU A 123 6.81 0.67 10.53
N ASP A 124 6.33 1.34 11.57
CA ASP A 124 6.82 1.16 12.94
C ASP A 124 6.07 0.01 13.60
N VAL A 125 6.80 -1.03 14.01
CA VAL A 125 6.24 -2.22 14.69
C VAL A 125 6.57 -2.11 16.16
N LEU A 126 5.56 -1.99 17.00
CA LEU A 126 5.69 -1.83 18.45
C LEU A 126 5.08 -3.03 19.18
N ILE A 127 5.77 -3.45 20.24
CA ILE A 127 5.36 -4.55 21.12
C ILE A 127 5.47 -4.10 22.57
N THR A 128 4.76 -4.79 23.46
CA THR A 128 5.02 -4.69 24.90
C THR A 128 6.03 -5.75 25.29
N ASN A 129 7.16 -5.35 25.86
CA ASN A 129 8.16 -6.26 26.41
C ASN A 129 8.44 -5.88 27.87
N GLY A 130 8.25 -6.82 28.80
CA GLY A 130 8.44 -6.56 30.24
C GLY A 130 7.53 -5.47 30.82
N GLY A 131 6.39 -5.19 30.19
CA GLY A 131 5.49 -4.10 30.59
C GLY A 131 5.84 -2.72 30.02
N GLU A 132 6.93 -2.61 29.26
CA GLU A 132 7.33 -1.38 28.59
C GLU A 132 7.07 -1.46 27.07
N SER A 133 6.86 -0.30 26.45
CA SER A 133 6.73 -0.19 24.99
C SER A 133 8.10 -0.32 24.33
N HIS A 134 8.21 -1.23 23.38
CA HIS A 134 9.44 -1.48 22.63
C HIS A 134 9.15 -1.44 21.13
N SER A 135 9.94 -0.66 20.38
CA SER A 135 9.84 -0.59 18.92
C SER A 135 10.88 -1.51 18.29
N LEU A 136 10.43 -2.41 17.42
CA LEU A 136 11.29 -3.31 16.68
C LEU A 136 11.95 -2.56 15.52
N SER A 137 13.26 -2.39 15.61
CA SER A 137 14.06 -1.69 14.64
C SER A 137 14.63 -2.64 13.58
N ARG A 138 15.17 -2.08 12.49
CA ARG A 138 15.91 -2.88 11.49
C ARG A 138 17.20 -3.49 12.07
N GLY A 139 17.82 -2.82 13.05
CA GLY A 139 19.08 -3.27 13.64
C GLY A 139 18.92 -4.52 14.49
N ASP A 140 17.74 -4.73 15.06
CA ASP A 140 17.45 -5.92 15.89
C ASP A 140 17.36 -7.21 15.06
N PHE A 141 17.37 -7.09 13.72
CA PHE A 141 17.20 -8.18 12.75
C PHE A 141 18.38 -8.29 11.78
N ASP A 142 19.52 -7.65 12.08
CA ASP A 142 20.72 -7.61 11.23
C ASP A 142 20.45 -7.15 9.77
N LEU A 143 19.41 -6.33 9.58
CA LEU A 143 19.02 -5.85 8.25
C LEU A 143 19.90 -4.67 7.81
N PRO A 144 20.16 -4.54 6.49
CA PRO A 144 20.97 -3.45 5.97
C PRO A 144 20.33 -2.08 6.25
N VAL A 145 21.19 -1.09 6.45
CA VAL A 145 20.78 0.29 6.63
C VAL A 145 20.01 0.79 5.40
N ARG A 146 18.97 1.61 5.63
CA ARG A 146 18.23 2.23 4.52
C ARG A 146 19.17 3.10 3.68
N THR A 147 19.12 2.89 2.37
CA THR A 147 19.82 3.73 1.39
C THR A 147 19.02 4.99 1.06
N CYS A 148 19.66 5.99 0.50
CA CYS A 148 19.02 7.23 0.06
C CYS A 148 18.18 6.96 -1.20
N LEU A 149 17.00 7.60 -1.30
CA LEU A 149 16.08 7.47 -2.44
C LEU A 149 16.66 8.01 -3.76
N ILE A 150 17.68 8.87 -3.68
CA ILE A 150 18.30 9.56 -4.82
C ILE A 150 19.65 8.91 -5.17
N CYS A 151 20.59 8.86 -4.24
CA CYS A 151 21.98 8.50 -4.53
C CYS A 151 22.42 7.11 -4.02
N GLY A 152 21.56 6.36 -3.35
CA GLY A 152 21.90 5.02 -2.83
C GLY A 152 22.87 4.98 -1.64
N SER A 153 23.47 6.11 -1.23
CA SER A 153 24.30 6.21 -0.02
C SER A 153 23.47 6.01 1.25
N PRO A 154 24.04 5.75 2.44
CA PRO A 154 23.27 5.63 3.67
C PRO A 154 22.33 6.83 3.91
N ALA A 155 21.04 6.58 4.11
CA ALA A 155 20.01 7.63 4.18
C ALA A 155 20.24 8.60 5.35
N LYS A 156 20.73 8.09 6.49
CA LYS A 156 21.03 8.89 7.69
C LYS A 156 22.10 9.95 7.43
N GLU A 157 23.12 9.61 6.63
CA GLU A 157 24.19 10.55 6.26
C GLU A 157 23.66 11.64 5.35
N CYS A 158 22.91 11.26 4.30
CA CYS A 158 22.33 12.21 3.36
C CYS A 158 21.37 13.19 4.04
N GLY A 159 20.58 12.71 5.02
CA GLY A 159 19.69 13.54 5.82
C GLY A 159 20.45 14.53 6.72
N ARG A 160 21.52 14.09 7.38
CA ARG A 160 22.36 14.95 8.23
C ARG A 160 23.09 16.02 7.44
N SER A 161 23.66 15.67 6.29
CA SER A 161 24.41 16.61 5.45
C SER A 161 23.51 17.46 4.56
N ARG A 162 22.18 17.24 4.58
CA ARG A 162 21.20 17.83 3.65
C ARG A 162 21.69 17.75 2.21
N ARG A 163 22.17 16.56 1.81
CA ARG A 163 22.87 16.35 0.54
C ARG A 163 22.00 16.68 -0.68
N HIS A 164 20.70 16.50 -0.54
CA HIS A 164 19.72 16.72 -1.59
C HIS A 164 18.75 17.82 -1.18
N SER A 165 18.33 18.61 -2.15
CA SER A 165 17.33 19.66 -1.92
C SER A 165 15.95 19.05 -1.66
N VAL A 166 15.03 19.85 -1.12
CA VAL A 166 13.65 19.41 -0.91
C VAL A 166 12.98 19.14 -2.26
N GLU A 167 13.27 19.96 -3.26
CA GLU A 167 12.74 19.85 -4.62
C GLU A 167 13.21 18.56 -5.31
N GLU A 168 14.48 18.18 -5.15
CA GLU A 168 15.01 16.90 -5.67
C GLU A 168 14.31 15.70 -5.03
N LEU A 169 14.10 15.75 -3.71
CA LEU A 169 13.38 14.71 -2.97
C LEU A 169 11.92 14.64 -3.41
N GLN A 170 11.25 15.79 -3.55
CA GLN A 170 9.87 15.85 -4.03
C GLN A 170 9.75 15.29 -5.44
N ALA A 171 10.64 15.68 -6.37
CA ALA A 171 10.65 15.14 -7.73
C ALA A 171 10.82 13.61 -7.74
N ARG A 172 11.72 13.08 -6.89
CA ARG A 172 11.92 11.64 -6.77
C ARG A 172 10.69 10.93 -6.19
N VAL A 173 10.06 11.49 -5.16
CA VAL A 173 8.84 10.96 -4.55
C VAL A 173 7.67 10.97 -5.54
N THR A 174 7.46 12.07 -6.26
CA THR A 174 6.45 12.17 -7.31
C THR A 174 6.62 11.06 -8.34
N LYS A 175 7.85 10.88 -8.86
CA LYS A 175 8.14 9.82 -9.83
C LYS A 175 7.81 8.42 -9.29
N LEU A 176 8.15 8.13 -8.03
CA LEU A 176 7.85 6.83 -7.40
C LEU A 176 6.34 6.60 -7.27
N ILE A 177 5.59 7.62 -6.85
CA ILE A 177 4.13 7.54 -6.71
C ILE A 177 3.47 7.36 -8.08
N ASP A 178 3.90 8.11 -9.10
CA ASP A 178 3.35 8.01 -10.46
C ASP A 178 3.61 6.64 -11.07
N GLU A 179 4.85 6.12 -10.95
CA GLU A 179 5.21 4.78 -11.43
C GLU A 179 4.39 3.69 -10.75
N ALA A 180 4.22 3.77 -9.42
CA ALA A 180 3.41 2.82 -8.66
C ALA A 180 1.93 2.90 -9.03
N THR A 181 1.39 4.11 -9.19
CA THR A 181 -0.01 4.32 -9.59
C THR A 181 -0.27 3.76 -10.98
N ALA A 182 0.62 4.04 -11.94
CA ALA A 182 0.52 3.50 -13.29
C ALA A 182 0.68 1.98 -13.34
N ALA A 183 1.48 1.39 -12.45
CA ALA A 183 1.60 -0.07 -12.32
C ALA A 183 0.29 -0.68 -11.79
N ASN A 184 -0.26 -0.14 -10.71
CA ASN A 184 -1.54 -0.59 -10.15
C ASN A 184 -2.68 -0.49 -11.17
N GLN A 185 -2.77 0.62 -11.92
CA GLN A 185 -3.79 0.78 -12.96
C GLN A 185 -3.69 -0.31 -14.04
N ARG A 186 -2.47 -0.67 -14.45
CA ARG A 186 -2.25 -1.74 -15.43
C ARG A 186 -2.71 -3.10 -14.91
N GLU A 187 -2.45 -3.38 -13.63
CA GLU A 187 -2.89 -4.61 -12.97
C GLU A 187 -4.42 -4.69 -12.89
N THR A 188 -5.07 -3.62 -12.41
CA THR A 188 -6.54 -3.53 -12.35
C THR A 188 -7.19 -3.68 -13.73
N VAL A 189 -6.64 -3.03 -14.76
CA VAL A 189 -7.17 -3.16 -16.13
C VAL A 189 -6.98 -4.59 -16.64
N ALA A 190 -5.84 -5.23 -16.35
CA ALA A 190 -5.60 -6.62 -16.75
C ALA A 190 -6.61 -7.59 -16.10
N GLU A 191 -6.88 -7.43 -14.79
CA GLU A 191 -7.89 -8.22 -14.08
C GLU A 191 -9.29 -8.02 -14.66
N GLN A 192 -9.68 -6.77 -14.92
CA GLN A 192 -10.97 -6.46 -15.53
C GLN A 192 -11.11 -7.07 -16.93
N LEU A 193 -10.05 -7.01 -17.75
CA LEU A 193 -10.03 -7.63 -19.07
C LEU A 193 -10.14 -9.15 -18.98
N ALA A 194 -9.44 -9.78 -18.02
CA ALA A 194 -9.54 -11.22 -17.78
C ALA A 194 -10.96 -11.62 -17.38
N ASP A 195 -11.58 -10.90 -16.45
CA ASP A 195 -12.96 -11.10 -16.01
C ASP A 195 -13.96 -10.96 -17.16
N GLN A 196 -13.79 -9.93 -18.00
CA GLN A 196 -14.66 -9.74 -19.16
C GLN A 196 -14.46 -10.84 -20.21
N ALA A 197 -13.22 -11.30 -20.43
CA ALA A 197 -12.94 -12.42 -21.32
C ALA A 197 -13.62 -13.71 -20.82
N VAL A 198 -13.53 -14.01 -19.52
CA VAL A 198 -14.23 -15.16 -18.90
C VAL A 198 -15.74 -15.05 -19.07
N LYS A 199 -16.31 -13.87 -18.78
CA LYS A 199 -17.75 -13.61 -18.97
C LYS A 199 -18.18 -13.77 -20.43
N ALA A 200 -17.39 -13.25 -21.37
CA ALA A 200 -17.67 -13.38 -22.79
C ALA A 200 -17.63 -14.85 -23.25
N MET A 201 -16.64 -15.63 -22.81
CA MET A 201 -16.56 -17.07 -23.08
C MET A 201 -17.78 -17.82 -22.51
N LEU A 202 -18.17 -17.54 -21.27
CA LEU A 202 -19.36 -18.14 -20.67
C LEU A 202 -20.64 -17.76 -21.44
N ASN A 203 -20.80 -16.48 -21.78
CA ASN A 203 -21.93 -16.01 -22.57
C ASN A 203 -21.98 -16.72 -23.93
N GLU A 204 -20.85 -16.83 -24.63
CA GLU A 204 -20.77 -17.55 -25.89
C GLU A 204 -21.21 -19.01 -25.72
N VAL A 205 -20.76 -19.71 -24.66
CA VAL A 205 -21.16 -21.09 -24.36
C VAL A 205 -22.67 -21.22 -24.11
N VAL A 206 -23.30 -20.27 -23.42
CA VAL A 206 -24.72 -20.36 -23.03
C VAL A 206 -25.69 -19.69 -24.00
N THR A 207 -25.20 -18.97 -25.01
CA THR A 207 -26.07 -18.31 -26.00
C THR A 207 -26.94 -19.30 -26.76
N TRP A 208 -28.23 -18.99 -26.86
CA TRP A 208 -29.22 -19.68 -27.70
C TRP A 208 -30.05 -18.66 -28.49
N PRO A 209 -30.35 -18.90 -29.78
CA PRO A 209 -29.92 -20.05 -30.60
C PRO A 209 -28.45 -19.94 -31.03
N LYS A 210 -27.74 -21.09 -31.14
CA LYS A 210 -26.34 -21.13 -31.62
C LYS A 210 -26.23 -21.93 -32.93
N PRO A 211 -26.42 -21.30 -34.10
CA PRO A 211 -26.50 -22.00 -35.38
C PRO A 211 -25.23 -22.81 -35.68
N GLY A 212 -25.37 -24.11 -35.91
CA GLY A 212 -24.26 -24.99 -36.30
C GLY A 212 -23.33 -25.45 -35.17
N LEU A 213 -23.62 -25.10 -33.91
CA LEU A 213 -22.88 -25.55 -32.73
C LEU A 213 -23.85 -26.19 -31.72
N VAL A 214 -23.30 -26.94 -30.76
CA VAL A 214 -24.08 -27.48 -29.64
C VAL A 214 -24.38 -26.35 -28.67
N ASP A 215 -25.63 -26.26 -28.21
CA ASP A 215 -26.06 -25.30 -27.20
C ASP A 215 -26.80 -26.02 -26.05
N PRO A 216 -27.08 -25.33 -24.93
CA PRO A 216 -27.71 -25.95 -23.77
C PRO A 216 -29.14 -26.49 -24.01
N VAL A 217 -29.82 -26.03 -25.07
CA VAL A 217 -31.21 -26.37 -25.41
C VAL A 217 -31.27 -27.36 -26.59
N GLU A 218 -30.44 -27.17 -27.62
CA GLU A 218 -30.25 -28.07 -28.76
C GLU A 218 -28.94 -28.86 -28.64
N HIS A 219 -29.05 -30.12 -28.22
CA HIS A 219 -27.91 -31.03 -28.02
C HIS A 219 -27.32 -31.61 -29.32
N ARG A 220 -27.71 -31.10 -30.50
CA ARG A 220 -27.25 -31.60 -31.80
C ARG A 220 -26.70 -30.45 -32.61
N ALA A 221 -25.42 -30.52 -32.98
CA ALA A 221 -24.88 -29.67 -34.04
C ALA A 221 -25.65 -29.97 -35.33
N ARG A 222 -26.62 -29.13 -35.69
CA ARG A 222 -27.34 -29.29 -36.94
C ARG A 222 -26.42 -28.86 -38.09
N GLU A 223 -26.39 -29.64 -39.16
CA GLU A 223 -25.72 -29.26 -40.41
C GLU A 223 -26.17 -27.85 -40.80
N CYS A 224 -25.19 -26.96 -40.95
CA CYS A 224 -25.40 -25.59 -41.39
C CYS A 224 -25.94 -25.63 -42.82
N LYS A 225 -27.27 -25.71 -42.98
CA LYS A 225 -27.92 -25.42 -44.26
C LYS A 225 -27.82 -23.92 -44.48
N ILE A 226 -26.68 -23.49 -45.00
CA ILE A 226 -26.53 -22.18 -45.64
C ILE A 226 -27.67 -22.10 -46.64
N PHE A 227 -28.63 -21.22 -46.37
CA PHE A 227 -29.64 -20.84 -47.35
C PHE A 227 -28.88 -20.18 -48.51
N CYS A 228 -28.48 -20.98 -49.50
CA CYS A 228 -28.25 -20.47 -50.84
C CYS A 228 -29.60 -19.93 -51.33
N VAL A 229 -29.78 -18.63 -51.18
CA VAL A 229 -30.88 -17.90 -51.81
C VAL A 229 -30.58 -17.95 -53.32
N ASN A 230 -31.32 -18.79 -54.04
CA ASN A 230 -31.36 -18.78 -55.51
C ASN A 230 -32.10 -17.56 -56.02
#